data_AF-A0A939TA30-F1
#
_entry.id   AF-A0A939TA30-F1
#
_cell.length_a   1.000
_cell.length_b   1.000
_cell.length_c   1.000
_cell.angle_alpha   90.00
_cell.angle_beta   90.00
_cell.angle_gamma   90.00
#
_symmetry.space_group_name_H-M   'P 1'
#
loop_
_entity.id
_entity.type
_entity.pdbx_description
1 polymer ?
#
loop_
_entity_poly.entity_id
_entity_poly.type
_entity_poly.pdbx_seq_one_letter_code
_entity_poly.pdbx_strand_id
1 'polypeptide(L)'
;MGQVNWLAFTCGPWAAHYRDTVRAWPPAIALAIVAAESLGEEGLRASELAVLRPAGGTLAVGLVFVLSLLTVRAHPVAARRDPWSALTAAGALGAVHSAVLWAVPALVPLVAARTALYVLAVI
;
A
#
# COMPACT_ATOMS: atom_id res chain seq x y z
N MET A 1 20.06 17.66 13.01
CA MET A 1 19.25 17.19 11.87
C MET A 1 18.67 15.84 12.24
N GLY A 2 17.41 15.82 12.67
CA GLY A 2 16.76 14.60 13.15
C GLY A 2 16.61 13.60 12.01
N GLN A 3 16.90 12.32 12.26
CA GLN A 3 16.61 11.25 11.32
C GLN A 3 15.13 11.33 10.95
N VAL A 4 14.84 11.74 9.72
CA VAL A 4 13.50 11.63 9.17
C VAL A 4 13.19 10.14 9.19
N ASN A 5 12.28 9.73 10.08
CA ASN A 5 11.78 8.36 10.10
C ASN A 5 11.07 8.15 8.76
N TRP A 6 11.80 7.60 7.79
CA TRP A 6 11.35 7.43 6.41
C TRP A 6 10.04 6.66 6.35
N LEU A 7 9.84 5.70 7.25
CA LEU A 7 8.58 4.96 7.41
C LEU A 7 7.44 5.88 7.86
N ALA A 8 7.68 6.79 8.80
CA ALA A 8 6.67 7.76 9.22
C ALA A 8 6.38 8.82 8.14
N PHE A 9 7.33 9.11 7.24
CA PHE A 9 7.14 10.02 6.13
C PHE A 9 6.35 9.36 4.98
N THR A 10 6.73 8.17 4.55
CA THR A 10 6.06 7.45 3.45
C THR A 10 4.74 6.84 3.89
N CYS A 11 4.66 6.30 5.10
CA CYS A 11 3.45 5.68 5.61
C CYS A 11 2.59 6.67 6.40
N GLY A 12 3.09 7.86 6.77
CA GLY A 12 2.46 8.79 7.71
C GLY A 12 0.97 9.02 7.54
N PRO A 13 0.47 9.25 6.31
CA PRO A 13 -0.96 9.41 6.04
C PRO A 13 -1.78 8.13 6.37
N TRP A 14 -1.26 6.96 6.02
CA TRP A 14 -1.87 5.66 6.33
C TRP A 14 -1.67 5.25 7.79
N ALA A 15 -0.50 5.55 8.38
CA ALA A 15 -0.19 5.28 9.77
C ALA A 15 -1.16 6.04 10.69
N ALA A 16 -1.56 7.26 10.32
CA ALA A 16 -2.61 7.97 11.04
C ALA A 16 -3.97 7.24 10.94
N HIS A 17 -4.34 6.76 9.75
CA HIS A 17 -5.57 5.98 9.54
C HIS A 17 -5.58 4.68 10.37
N TYR A 18 -4.48 3.91 10.32
CA TYR A 18 -4.37 2.65 11.05
C TYR A 18 -4.14 2.84 12.55
N ARG A 19 -3.57 3.97 12.99
CA ARG A 19 -3.46 4.30 14.41
C ARG A 19 -4.83 4.44 15.05
N ASP A 20 -5.79 5.05 14.36
CA ASP A 20 -7.16 5.15 14.87
C ASP A 20 -7.81 3.76 14.94
N THR A 21 -7.59 2.90 13.94
CA THR A 21 -8.02 1.49 13.95
C THR A 21 -7.40 0.70 15.12
N VAL A 22 -6.10 0.82 15.35
CA VAL A 22 -5.39 0.12 16.44
C VAL A 22 -5.82 0.62 17.83
N ARG A 23 -6.21 1.89 17.96
CA ARG A 23 -6.75 2.45 19.21
C ARG A 23 -8.19 2.04 19.48
N ALA A 24 -8.98 1.84 18.43
CA ALA A 24 -10.40 1.51 18.55
C ALA A 24 -10.68 0.02 18.80
N TRP A 25 -9.75 -0.87 18.44
CA TRP A 25 -9.97 -2.31 18.45
C TRP A 25 -8.90 -3.08 19.23
N PRO A 26 -9.22 -4.26 19.80
CA PRO A 26 -8.22 -5.17 20.35
C PRO A 26 -7.11 -5.51 19.33
N PRO A 27 -5.86 -5.75 19.76
CA PRO A 27 -4.71 -5.91 18.86
C PRO A 27 -4.92 -6.98 17.77
N ALA A 28 -5.52 -8.12 18.11
CA ALA A 28 -5.79 -9.18 17.15
C ALA A 28 -6.82 -8.78 16.07
N ILE A 29 -7.84 -8.00 16.46
CA ILE A 29 -8.86 -7.50 15.54
C ILE A 29 -8.27 -6.40 14.65
N ALA A 30 -7.49 -5.48 15.22
CA ALA A 30 -6.80 -4.45 14.46
C ALA A 30 -5.85 -5.07 13.42
N LEU A 31 -5.07 -6.08 13.80
CA LEU A 31 -4.21 -6.82 12.88
C LEU A 31 -5.02 -7.48 11.75
N ALA A 32 -6.15 -8.11 12.08
CA ALA A 32 -7.02 -8.75 11.09
C ALA A 32 -7.59 -7.73 10.09
N ILE A 33 -7.99 -6.54 10.56
CA ILE A 33 -8.48 -5.46 9.69
C ILE A 33 -7.37 -4.99 8.74
N VAL A 34 -6.17 -4.69 9.26
CA VAL A 34 -5.02 -4.25 8.46
C VAL A 34 -4.61 -5.32 7.43
N ALA A 35 -4.63 -6.59 7.83
CA ALA A 35 -4.33 -7.72 6.94
C ALA A 35 -5.40 -7.88 5.85
N ALA A 36 -6.68 -7.72 6.19
CA ALA A 36 -7.78 -7.79 5.22
C ALA A 36 -7.72 -6.65 4.20
N GLU A 37 -7.39 -5.43 4.64
CA GLU A 37 -7.19 -4.28 3.75
C GLU A 37 -5.98 -4.47 2.85
N SER A 38 -4.86 -4.94 3.41
CA SER A 38 -3.66 -5.29 2.64
C SER A 38 -3.95 -6.37 1.60
N LEU A 39 -4.74 -7.39 1.96
CA LEU A 39 -5.19 -8.43 1.05
C LEU A 39 -6.08 -7.87 -0.07
N GLY A 40 -7.00 -6.97 0.26
CA GLY A 40 -7.87 -6.33 -0.73
C GLY A 40 -7.08 -5.53 -1.76
N GLU A 41 -6.12 -4.71 -1.32
CA GLU A 41 -5.30 -3.91 -2.22
C GLU A 41 -4.34 -4.75 -3.07
N GLU A 42 -3.64 -5.74 -2.47
CA GLU A 42 -2.79 -6.65 -3.25
C GLU A 42 -3.62 -7.52 -4.21
N GLY A 43 -4.81 -7.94 -3.78
CA GLY A 43 -5.72 -8.74 -4.60
C GLY A 43 -6.20 -7.97 -5.83
N LEU A 44 -6.56 -6.69 -5.65
CA LEU A 44 -6.89 -5.80 -6.75
C LEU A 44 -5.69 -5.68 -7.70
N ARG A 45 -4.50 -5.40 -7.18
CA ARG A 45 -3.27 -5.29 -7.98
C ARG A 45 -2.97 -6.56 -8.78
N ALA A 46 -3.10 -7.72 -8.16
CA ALA A 46 -2.90 -9.00 -8.83
C ALA A 46 -3.92 -9.21 -9.95
N SER A 47 -5.17 -8.79 -9.74
CA SER A 47 -6.21 -8.88 -10.77
C SER A 47 -5.94 -7.94 -11.95
N GLU A 48 -5.52 -6.70 -11.69
CA GLU A 48 -5.12 -5.73 -12.73
C GLU A 48 -3.94 -6.25 -13.54
N LEU A 49 -2.90 -6.78 -12.87
CA LEU A 49 -1.74 -7.36 -13.54
C LEU A 49 -2.09 -8.59 -14.36
N ALA A 50 -3.03 -9.43 -13.90
CA ALA A 50 -3.49 -10.58 -14.67
C ALA A 50 -4.16 -10.15 -15.99
N VAL A 51 -4.99 -9.11 -15.93
CA VAL A 51 -5.63 -8.52 -17.12
C VAL A 51 -4.61 -7.88 -18.06
N LEU A 52 -3.59 -7.20 -17.52
CA LEU A 52 -2.59 -6.47 -18.30
C LEU A 52 -1.40 -7.34 -18.76
N ARG A 53 -1.30 -8.59 -18.29
CA ARG A 53 -0.20 -9.51 -18.61
C ARG A 53 0.06 -9.66 -20.12
N PRO A 54 -0.96 -9.75 -21.00
CA PRO A 54 -0.75 -9.85 -22.45
C PRO A 54 -0.10 -8.61 -23.08
N ALA A 55 -0.22 -7.43 -22.46
CA ALA A 55 0.37 -6.18 -22.96
C ALA A 55 1.87 -6.04 -22.63
N GLY A 56 2.43 -6.94 -21.83
CA GLY A 56 3.84 -6.93 -21.43
C GLY A 56 4.11 -6.20 -20.11
N GLY A 57 5.24 -6.52 -19.49
CA GLY A 57 5.54 -6.12 -18.11
C GLY A 57 5.63 -4.61 -17.89
N THR A 58 6.26 -3.88 -18.82
CA THR A 58 6.42 -2.43 -18.71
C THR A 58 5.07 -1.71 -18.71
N LEU A 59 4.15 -2.10 -19.61
CA LEU A 59 2.81 -1.53 -19.68
C LEU A 59 1.97 -1.93 -18.46
N ALA A 60 2.02 -3.20 -18.06
CA ALA A 60 1.28 -3.69 -16.90
C ALA A 60 1.68 -2.97 -15.61
N VAL A 61 2.98 -2.92 -15.30
CA VAL A 61 3.51 -2.24 -14.12
C VAL A 61 3.26 -0.73 -14.18
N GLY A 62 3.45 -0.11 -15.36
CA GLY A 62 3.22 1.32 -15.55
C GLY A 62 1.76 1.73 -15.35
N LEU A 63 0.81 0.94 -15.86
CA LEU A 63 -0.62 1.24 -15.72
C LEU A 63 -1.09 1.06 -14.27
N VAL A 64 -0.64 -0.01 -13.61
CA VAL A 64 -0.97 -0.27 -12.20
C VAL A 64 -0.37 0.79 -11.29
N PHE A 65 0.83 1.31 -11.61
CA PHE A 65 1.38 2.47 -10.92
C PHE A 65 0.45 3.69 -11.03
N VAL A 66 -0.05 4.01 -12.23
CA VAL A 66 -1.00 5.12 -12.42
C VAL A 66 -2.30 4.87 -11.66
N LEU A 67 -2.86 3.66 -11.72
CA LEU A 67 -4.06 3.29 -10.96
C LEU A 67 -3.84 3.41 -9.44
N SER A 68 -2.67 3.02 -8.95
CA SER A 68 -2.28 3.18 -7.54
C SER A 68 -2.19 4.65 -7.13
N LEU A 69 -1.72 5.54 -8.00
CA LEU A 69 -1.72 6.99 -7.72
C LEU A 69 -3.14 7.58 -7.68
N LEU A 70 -4.03 7.09 -8.55
CA LEU A 70 -5.41 7.55 -8.63
C LEU A 70 -6.25 7.11 -7.42
N THR A 71 -6.05 5.88 -6.94
CA THR A 71 -6.72 5.35 -5.75
C THR A 71 -6.37 6.15 -4.49
N VAL A 72 -5.14 6.66 -4.35
CA VAL A 72 -4.77 7.57 -3.25
C VAL A 72 -5.51 8.89 -3.30
N ARG A 73 -5.73 9.46 -4.50
CA ARG A 73 -6.52 10.69 -4.64
C ARG A 73 -7.98 10.46 -4.23
N ALA A 74 -8.48 9.24 -4.32
CA ALA A 74 -9.81 8.86 -3.87
C ALA A 74 -9.93 8.69 -2.35
N HIS A 75 -8.82 8.61 -1.61
CA HIS A 75 -8.81 8.59 -0.14
C HIS A 75 -8.65 10.01 0.44
N PRO A 76 -9.74 10.68 0.85
CA PRO A 76 -9.71 12.09 1.26
C PRO A 76 -8.91 12.34 2.55
N VAL A 77 -8.69 11.30 3.36
CA VAL A 77 -7.93 11.40 4.61
C VAL A 77 -6.43 11.57 4.32
N ALA A 78 -5.90 10.82 3.35
CA ALA A 78 -4.50 10.92 2.95
C ALA A 78 -4.20 12.21 2.18
N ALA A 79 -5.12 12.63 1.31
CA ALA A 79 -4.97 13.82 0.47
C ALA A 79 -4.97 15.15 1.24
N ARG A 80 -5.52 15.20 2.47
CA ARG A 80 -5.69 16.45 3.24
C ARG A 80 -4.50 16.86 4.08
N ARG A 81 -3.67 15.92 4.55
CA ARG A 81 -2.55 16.23 5.47
C ARG A 81 -1.22 16.37 4.74
N ASP A 82 -0.92 15.45 3.82
CA ASP A 82 0.29 15.51 3.00
C ASP A 82 0.09 14.68 1.71
N PRO A 83 -0.48 15.30 0.66
CA PRO A 83 -0.80 14.58 -0.57
C PRO A 83 0.46 14.11 -1.31
N TRP A 84 1.59 14.79 -1.14
CA TRP A 84 2.82 14.46 -1.88
C TRP A 84 3.51 13.23 -1.30
N SER A 85 3.61 13.10 0.02
CA SER A 85 4.13 11.88 0.63
C SER A 85 3.21 10.69 0.38
N ALA A 86 1.89 10.88 0.44
CA ALA A 86 0.91 9.85 0.12
C ALA A 86 1.08 9.33 -1.31
N LEU A 87 1.13 10.23 -2.30
CA LEU A 87 1.34 9.85 -3.70
C LEU A 87 2.69 9.16 -3.92
N THR A 88 3.75 9.66 -3.30
CA THR A 88 5.09 9.07 -3.45
C THR A 88 5.12 7.65 -2.90
N ALA A 89 4.53 7.41 -1.74
CA ALA A 89 4.51 6.09 -1.12
C ALA A 89 3.61 5.10 -1.87
N ALA A 90 2.43 5.52 -2.32
CA ALA A 90 1.59 4.64 -3.13
C ALA A 90 2.16 4.39 -4.52
N GLY A 91 2.82 5.37 -5.12
CA GLY A 91 3.58 5.18 -6.35
C GLY A 91 4.71 4.16 -6.15
N ALA A 92 5.53 4.34 -5.12
CA ALA A 92 6.64 3.44 -4.82
C ALA A 92 6.15 2.01 -4.52
N LEU A 93 5.16 1.86 -3.63
CA LEU A 93 4.57 0.56 -3.30
C LEU A 93 3.89 -0.07 -4.52
N GLY A 94 3.10 0.70 -5.26
CA GLY A 94 2.43 0.26 -6.48
C GLY A 94 3.42 -0.27 -7.51
N ALA A 95 4.49 0.45 -7.79
CA ALA A 95 5.52 0.02 -8.73
C ALA A 95 6.28 -1.22 -8.23
N VAL A 96 6.77 -1.19 -6.98
CA VAL A 96 7.59 -2.29 -6.41
C VAL A 96 6.77 -3.57 -6.29
N HIS A 97 5.58 -3.49 -5.70
CA HIS A 97 4.74 -4.67 -5.52
C HIS A 97 4.27 -5.22 -6.86
N SER A 98 3.99 -4.36 -7.84
CA SER A 98 3.63 -4.82 -9.18
C SER A 98 4.78 -5.53 -9.89
N ALA A 99 5.99 -4.99 -9.79
CA ALA A 99 7.19 -5.62 -10.34
C ALA A 99 7.47 -6.97 -9.67
N VAL A 100 7.30 -7.05 -8.34
CA VAL A 100 7.45 -8.31 -7.60
C VAL A 100 6.38 -9.32 -7.99
N LEU A 101 5.09 -8.94 -8.04
CA LEU A 101 3.99 -9.81 -8.50
C LEU A 101 4.18 -10.28 -9.94
N TRP A 102 4.76 -9.45 -10.80
CA TRP A 102 5.08 -9.81 -12.16
C TRP A 102 6.11 -10.95 -12.23
N ALA A 103 7.19 -10.80 -11.48
CA ALA A 103 8.29 -11.78 -11.42
C ALA A 103 7.92 -13.04 -10.62
N VAL A 104 7.19 -12.86 -9.53
CA VAL A 104 6.80 -13.91 -8.58
C VAL A 104 5.31 -13.74 -8.28
N PRO A 105 4.42 -14.54 -8.90
CA PRO A 105 2.97 -14.41 -8.77
C PRO A 105 2.46 -14.98 -7.43
N ALA A 106 3.04 -14.53 -6.32
CA ALA A 106 2.71 -14.93 -4.97
C ALA A 106 2.21 -13.71 -4.17
N LEU A 107 0.93 -13.73 -3.82
CA LEU A 107 0.25 -12.63 -3.14
C LEU A 107 0.57 -12.58 -1.64
N VAL A 108 0.60 -13.74 -0.99
CA VAL A 108 0.79 -13.89 0.46
C VAL A 108 2.01 -13.12 1.01
N PRO A 109 3.22 -13.22 0.42
CA PRO A 109 4.37 -12.48 0.94
C PRO A 109 4.21 -10.95 0.83
N LEU A 110 3.53 -10.45 -0.20
CA LEU A 110 3.27 -9.01 -0.35
C LEU A 110 2.24 -8.50 0.65
N VAL A 111 1.19 -9.28 0.90
CA VAL A 111 0.19 -8.98 1.93
C VAL A 111 0.86 -8.95 3.30
N ALA A 112 1.71 -9.94 3.61
CA ALA A 112 2.45 -9.98 4.86
C ALA A 112 3.41 -8.79 5.02
N ALA A 113 4.18 -8.46 3.96
CA ALA A 113 5.09 -7.33 3.97
C ALA A 113 4.36 -6.00 4.19
N ARG A 114 3.25 -5.77 3.48
CA ARG A 114 2.42 -4.58 3.62
C ARG A 114 1.77 -4.47 5.00
N THR A 115 1.22 -5.56 5.50
CA THR A 115 0.64 -5.63 6.86
C THR A 115 1.70 -5.28 7.90
N ALA A 116 2.89 -5.88 7.81
CA ALA A 116 3.99 -5.59 8.72
C ALA A 116 4.44 -4.13 8.65
N LEU A 117 4.52 -3.57 7.44
CA LEU A 117 4.90 -2.17 7.21
C LEU A 117 3.90 -1.20 7.87
N TYR A 118 2.60 -1.48 7.81
CA TYR A 118 1.58 -0.69 8.50
C TYR A 118 1.61 -0.86 10.01
N VAL A 119 1.79 -2.08 10.52
CA VAL A 119 1.93 -2.33 11.96
C VAL A 119 3.15 -1.59 12.53
N LEU A 120 4.29 -1.68 11.85
CA LEU A 120 5.53 -0.99 12.25
C LEU A 120 5.44 0.53 12.12
N ALA A 121 4.60 1.06 11.22
CA ALA A 121 4.38 2.49 11.11
C ALA A 121 3.48 3.06 12.22
N VAL A 122 2.70 2.20 12.90
CA VAL A 122 1.76 2.60 13.95
C VAL A 122 2.37 2.52 15.36
N ILE A 123 3.21 1.51 15.61
CA ILE A 123 3.94 1.29 16.88
C ILE A 123 5.09 2.28 17.02
#